data_AF-A0A946ABM3-F1
#
_entry.id   AF-A0A946ABM3-F1
#
_cell.length_a   1.000
_cell.length_b   1.000
_cell.length_c   1.000
_cell.angle_alpha   90.00
_cell.angle_beta   90.00
_cell.angle_gamma   90.00
#
_symmetry.space_group_name_H-M   'P 1'
#
loop_
_entity.id
_entity.type
_entity.pdbx_description
1 polymer ?
#
loop_
_entity_poly.entity_id
_entity_poly.type
_entity_poly.pdbx_seq_one_letter_code
_entity_poly.pdbx_strand_id
1 'polypeptide(L)'
;MMMMGLAVVVVVILSLVVVKRLTRPLRTLAGAAERLSVDLDAPPLKEGGTREVREAVTAFNAMQDHLRRLIDDRSLMLAALSHDLRTIITRLRLRTEEIDDETQRNKAFDDLADMEIMLKETLDAARGEASHEERQKVDVAALVASLIDDLADAGETASYEGPDRLTLACRPVALRRALGNLIQNAIRYGDSAEVNLAKSASGVTIDVADRGPGIPADQREAMFRPFMRGEPSRNRATGGTGLGLSVTRSILRAHGGDVELLDRDGGGLIARVSLPHEVET
;
A
#
# COMPACT_ATOMS: atom_id res chain seq x y z
N MET A 1 -26.63 -52.33 31.13
CA MET A 1 -26.62 -51.54 29.87
C MET A 1 -26.70 -50.03 30.12
N MET A 2 -27.67 -49.51 30.87
CA MET A 2 -27.88 -48.06 31.05
C MET A 2 -26.68 -47.31 31.69
N MET A 3 -26.04 -47.89 32.71
CA MET A 3 -24.80 -47.34 33.30
C MET A 3 -23.63 -47.25 32.30
N MET A 4 -23.51 -48.25 31.42
CA MET A 4 -22.41 -48.33 30.46
C MET A 4 -22.60 -47.27 29.35
N GLY A 5 -23.84 -47.03 28.92
CA GLY A 5 -24.17 -45.94 28.01
C GLY A 5 -23.90 -44.57 28.61
N LEU A 6 -24.27 -44.35 29.88
CA LEU A 6 -23.98 -43.09 30.58
C LEU A 6 -22.47 -42.82 30.69
N ALA A 7 -21.68 -43.84 31.05
CA ALA A 7 -20.23 -43.71 31.15
C ALA A 7 -19.59 -43.33 29.82
N VAL A 8 -20.02 -43.94 28.70
CA VAL A 8 -19.53 -43.60 27.36
C VAL A 8 -19.87 -42.16 27.01
N VAL A 9 -21.10 -41.71 27.26
CA VAL A 9 -21.51 -40.32 26.99
C VAL A 9 -20.69 -39.32 27.80
N VAL A 10 -20.44 -39.59 29.09
CA VAL A 10 -19.62 -38.73 29.95
C VAL A 10 -18.19 -38.64 29.44
N VAL A 11 -17.58 -39.76 29.04
CA VAL A 11 -16.23 -39.79 28.46
C VAL A 11 -16.18 -38.99 27.17
N VAL A 12 -17.15 -39.17 26.27
CA VAL A 12 -17.21 -38.40 25.00
C VAL A 12 -17.33 -36.90 25.26
N ILE A 13 -18.20 -36.49 26.20
CA ILE A 13 -18.34 -35.07 26.57
C ILE A 13 -17.03 -34.53 27.15
N LEU A 14 -16.38 -35.25 28.05
CA LEU A 14 -15.08 -34.87 28.62
C LEU A 14 -13.99 -34.76 27.54
N SER A 15 -13.90 -35.73 26.64
CA SER A 15 -12.96 -35.70 25.51
C SER A 15 -13.20 -34.50 24.60
N LEU A 16 -14.46 -34.21 24.26
CA LEU A 16 -14.81 -33.03 23.45
C LEU A 16 -14.45 -31.71 24.16
N VAL A 17 -14.65 -31.63 25.47
CA VAL A 17 -14.26 -30.46 26.28
C VAL A 17 -12.75 -30.28 26.31
N VAL A 18 -11.99 -31.36 26.52
CA VAL A 18 -10.52 -31.33 26.54
C VAL A 18 -9.97 -30.92 25.16
N VAL A 19 -10.45 -31.55 24.08
CA VAL A 19 -10.03 -31.21 22.71
C VAL A 19 -10.33 -29.75 22.40
N LYS A 20 -11.53 -29.25 22.74
CA LYS A 20 -11.86 -27.82 22.55
C LYS A 20 -10.97 -26.90 23.38
N ARG A 21 -10.64 -27.27 24.62
CA ARG A 21 -9.75 -26.46 25.47
C ARG A 21 -8.31 -26.42 24.97
N LEU A 22 -7.82 -27.51 24.38
CA LEU A 22 -6.46 -27.58 23.84
C LEU A 22 -6.33 -26.94 22.44
N THR A 23 -7.35 -27.05 21.59
CA THR A 23 -7.30 -26.54 20.20
C THR A 23 -7.70 -25.08 20.06
N ARG A 24 -8.52 -24.54 20.96
CA ARG A 24 -8.94 -23.13 20.91
C ARG A 24 -7.77 -22.14 20.99
N PRO A 25 -6.78 -22.28 21.91
CA PRO A 25 -5.63 -21.37 21.96
C PRO A 25 -4.77 -21.40 20.69
N LEU A 26 -4.60 -22.58 20.08
CA LEU A 26 -3.86 -22.73 18.83
C LEU A 26 -4.53 -21.97 17.67
N ARG A 27 -5.86 -22.01 17.58
CA ARG A 27 -6.61 -21.21 16.60
C ARG A 27 -6.45 -19.71 16.85
N THR A 28 -6.42 -19.28 18.11
CA THR A 28 -6.19 -17.87 18.46
C THR A 28 -4.80 -17.41 18.04
N LEU A 29 -3.76 -18.22 18.28
CA LEU A 29 -2.40 -17.94 17.85
C LEU A 29 -2.27 -17.90 16.32
N ALA A 30 -2.88 -18.85 15.61
CA ALA A 30 -2.87 -18.88 14.15
C ALA A 30 -3.54 -17.62 13.56
N GLY A 31 -4.73 -17.26 14.05
CA GLY A 31 -5.40 -16.04 13.62
C GLY A 31 -4.65 -14.77 14.01
N ALA A 32 -3.91 -14.77 15.12
CA ALA A 32 -3.04 -13.65 15.48
C ALA A 32 -1.82 -13.53 14.56
N ALA A 33 -1.21 -14.65 14.16
CA ALA A 33 -0.12 -14.66 13.20
C ALA A 33 -0.57 -14.19 11.81
N GLU A 34 -1.76 -14.59 11.36
CA GLU A 34 -2.36 -14.07 10.12
C GLU A 34 -2.60 -12.56 10.21
N ARG A 35 -3.19 -12.07 11.31
CA ARG A 35 -3.38 -10.63 11.53
C ARG A 35 -2.06 -9.85 11.61
N LEU A 36 -1.03 -10.41 12.25
CA LEU A 36 0.28 -9.76 12.39
C LEU A 36 0.91 -9.42 11.03
N SER A 37 0.59 -10.18 9.97
CA SER A 37 1.06 -9.90 8.60
C SER A 37 0.41 -8.68 7.94
N VAL A 38 -0.75 -8.25 8.45
CA VAL A 38 -1.57 -7.15 7.90
C VAL A 38 -1.57 -5.94 8.82
N ASP A 39 -1.55 -6.19 10.13
CA ASP A 39 -1.61 -5.21 11.20
C ASP A 39 -0.64 -5.60 12.32
N LEU A 40 0.55 -4.98 12.26
CA LEU A 40 1.57 -5.18 13.27
C LEU A 40 1.19 -4.51 14.59
N ASP A 41 0.33 -3.49 14.57
CA ASP A 41 -0.12 -2.69 15.72
C ASP A 41 -1.34 -3.27 16.46
N ALA A 42 -1.83 -4.42 15.99
CA ALA A 42 -2.87 -5.17 16.66
C ALA A 42 -2.57 -5.41 18.16
N PRO A 43 -3.58 -5.36 19.05
CA PRO A 43 -3.38 -5.56 20.48
C PRO A 43 -2.67 -6.90 20.78
N PRO A 44 -1.73 -6.92 21.75
CA PRO A 44 -1.05 -8.16 22.13
C PRO A 44 -2.04 -9.20 22.63
N LEU A 45 -1.68 -10.47 22.46
CA LEU A 45 -2.52 -11.58 22.92
C LEU A 45 -2.62 -11.57 24.44
N LYS A 46 -3.85 -11.71 24.95
CA LYS A 46 -4.10 -11.85 26.39
C LYS A 46 -3.46 -13.13 26.90
N GLU A 47 -2.67 -13.00 27.95
CA GLU A 47 -2.07 -14.15 28.63
C GLU A 47 -3.15 -14.98 29.33
N GLY A 48 -3.29 -16.25 28.94
CA GLY A 48 -4.30 -17.14 29.50
C GLY A 48 -4.09 -18.58 29.04
N GLY A 49 -4.78 -19.51 29.71
CA GLY A 49 -4.66 -20.95 29.41
C GLY A 49 -3.60 -21.66 30.26
N THR A 50 -3.12 -22.79 29.76
CA THR A 50 -2.10 -23.61 30.44
C THR A 50 -0.74 -22.91 30.43
N ARG A 51 0.24 -23.47 31.15
CA ARG A 51 1.60 -22.93 31.20
C ARG A 51 2.22 -22.83 29.80
N GLU A 52 2.05 -23.87 29.00
CA GLU A 52 2.58 -23.96 27.64
C GLU A 52 1.96 -22.90 26.73
N VAL A 53 0.64 -22.67 26.86
CA VAL A 53 -0.05 -21.60 26.11
C VAL A 53 0.46 -20.23 26.53
N ARG A 54 0.67 -20.01 27.83
CA ARG A 54 1.20 -18.72 28.33
C ARG A 54 2.60 -18.46 27.81
N GLU A 55 3.50 -19.45 27.89
CA GLU A 55 4.87 -19.33 27.36
C GLU A 55 4.86 -19.01 25.85
N ALA A 56 4.00 -19.67 25.07
CA ALA A 56 3.85 -19.38 23.63
C ALA A 56 3.29 -17.97 23.36
N VAL A 57 2.29 -17.52 24.14
CA VAL A 57 1.74 -16.15 24.03
C VAL A 57 2.78 -15.10 24.39
N THR A 58 3.56 -15.29 25.45
CA THR A 58 4.64 -14.38 25.83
C THR A 58 5.72 -14.31 24.74
N ALA A 59 6.13 -15.44 24.18
CA ALA A 59 7.10 -15.47 23.08
C ALA A 59 6.55 -14.78 21.81
N PHE A 60 5.27 -14.99 21.49
CA PHE A 60 4.61 -14.33 20.36
C PHE A 60 4.55 -12.80 20.55
N ASN A 61 4.12 -12.33 21.73
CA ASN A 61 4.06 -10.90 22.03
C ASN A 61 5.46 -10.25 21.99
N ALA A 62 6.49 -10.94 22.47
CA ALA A 62 7.87 -10.46 22.39
C ALA A 62 8.38 -10.38 20.92
N MET A 63 8.02 -11.35 20.08
CA MET A 63 8.33 -11.33 18.65
C MET A 63 7.62 -10.16 17.95
N GLN A 64 6.33 -9.95 18.21
CA GLN A 64 5.56 -8.83 17.67
C GLN A 64 6.21 -7.49 18.03
N ASP A 65 6.57 -7.31 19.30
CA ASP A 65 7.21 -6.10 19.81
C ASP A 65 8.62 -5.88 19.23
N HIS A 66 9.38 -6.95 19.02
CA HIS A 66 10.68 -6.88 18.33
C HIS A 66 10.53 -6.46 16.86
N LEU A 67 9.55 -7.02 16.14
CA LEU A 67 9.27 -6.64 14.76
C LEU A 67 8.85 -5.17 14.65
N ARG A 68 8.02 -4.68 15.57
CA ARG A 68 7.61 -3.25 15.60
C ARG A 68 8.82 -2.34 15.68
N ARG A 69 9.70 -2.57 16.67
CA ARG A 69 10.94 -1.78 16.82
C ARG A 69 11.83 -1.82 15.57
N LEU A 70 11.98 -2.98 14.93
CA LEU A 70 12.78 -3.09 13.70
C LEU A 70 12.21 -2.24 12.56
N ILE A 71 10.88 -2.14 12.45
CA ILE A 71 10.24 -1.28 11.45
C ILE A 71 10.39 0.19 11.84
N ASP A 72 10.17 0.55 13.10
CA ASP A 72 10.31 1.92 13.60
C ASP A 72 11.74 2.46 13.38
N ASP A 73 12.75 1.68 13.78
CA ASP A 73 14.17 2.01 13.62
C ASP A 73 14.54 2.20 12.15
N ARG A 74 14.02 1.32 11.28
CA ARG A 74 14.21 1.43 9.83
C ARG A 74 13.57 2.71 9.28
N SER A 75 12.35 3.04 9.71
CA SER A 75 11.64 4.24 9.29
C SER A 75 12.37 5.51 9.72
N LEU A 76 12.86 5.56 10.97
CA LEU A 76 13.66 6.67 11.48
C LEU A 76 14.97 6.84 10.70
N MET A 77 15.68 5.74 10.43
CA MET A 77 16.91 5.75 9.64
C MET A 77 16.67 6.29 8.23
N LEU A 78 15.60 5.85 7.55
CA LEU A 78 15.23 6.36 6.22
C LEU A 78 14.84 7.85 6.27
N ALA A 79 14.20 8.31 7.35
CA ALA A 79 13.91 9.72 7.54
C ALA A 79 15.18 10.58 7.68
N ALA A 80 16.15 10.13 8.48
CA ALA A 80 17.43 10.81 8.62
C ALA A 80 18.19 10.87 7.28
N LEU A 81 18.28 9.74 6.57
CA LEU A 81 18.93 9.69 5.25
C LEU A 81 18.25 10.62 4.22
N SER A 82 16.91 10.73 4.26
CA SER A 82 16.15 11.67 3.42
C SER A 82 16.59 13.10 3.62
N HIS A 83 16.67 13.51 4.88
CA HIS A 83 17.00 14.87 5.26
C HIS A 83 18.43 15.23 4.81
N ASP A 84 19.38 14.34 5.05
CA ASP A 84 20.78 14.56 4.68
C ASP A 84 20.97 14.61 3.16
N LEU A 85 20.29 13.74 2.42
CA LEU A 85 20.36 13.73 0.95
C LEU A 85 19.70 14.98 0.35
N ARG A 86 18.55 15.43 0.88
CA ARG A 86 17.96 16.72 0.48
C ARG A 86 18.93 17.87 0.72
N THR A 87 19.59 17.89 1.88
CA THR A 87 20.59 18.92 2.22
C THR A 87 21.76 18.93 1.23
N ILE A 88 22.23 17.76 0.79
CA ILE A 88 23.31 17.65 -0.21
C ILE A 88 22.82 18.10 -1.59
N ILE A 89 21.61 17.72 -2.01
CA ILE A 89 21.00 18.16 -3.29
C ILE A 89 20.84 19.68 -3.33
N THR A 90 20.31 20.30 -2.26
CA THR A 90 20.19 21.76 -2.17
C THR A 90 21.55 22.44 -2.33
N ARG A 91 22.60 21.91 -1.71
CA ARG A 91 23.97 22.46 -1.88
C ARG A 91 24.49 22.30 -3.29
N LEU A 92 24.23 21.16 -3.94
CA LEU A 92 24.61 20.97 -5.35
C LEU A 92 23.87 21.94 -6.26
N ARG A 93 22.58 22.18 -6.00
CA ARG A 93 21.77 23.14 -6.75
C ARG A 93 22.33 24.56 -6.69
N LEU A 94 22.74 25.02 -5.51
CA LEU A 94 23.43 26.31 -5.38
C LEU A 94 24.75 26.36 -6.17
N ARG A 95 25.51 25.26 -6.19
CA ARG A 95 26.75 25.19 -7.00
C ARG A 95 26.49 25.19 -8.50
N THR A 96 25.32 24.72 -8.97
CA THR A 96 24.99 24.81 -10.40
C THR A 96 24.81 26.25 -10.87
N GLU A 97 24.47 27.18 -9.97
CA GLU A 97 24.38 28.61 -10.30
C GLU A 97 25.74 29.21 -10.69
N GLU A 98 26.85 28.59 -10.27
CA GLU A 98 28.23 28.99 -10.61
C GLU A 98 28.64 28.53 -12.03
N ILE A 99 27.78 27.80 -12.75
CA ILE A 99 28.06 27.35 -14.13
C ILE A 99 27.77 28.49 -15.11
N ASP A 100 28.81 28.94 -15.81
CA ASP A 100 28.75 30.03 -16.80
C ASP A 100 27.88 29.67 -18.03
N ASP A 101 27.99 28.43 -18.52
CA ASP A 101 27.19 27.94 -19.66
C ASP A 101 25.74 27.66 -19.22
N GLU A 102 24.82 28.52 -19.66
CA GLU A 102 23.38 28.43 -19.37
C GLU A 102 22.76 27.10 -19.79
N THR A 103 23.21 26.51 -20.90
CA THR A 103 22.70 25.21 -21.36
C THR A 103 23.13 24.09 -20.42
N GLN A 104 24.36 24.13 -19.92
CA GLN A 104 24.87 23.14 -18.97
C GLN A 104 24.27 23.34 -17.58
N ARG A 105 24.07 24.59 -17.15
CA ARG A 105 23.39 24.93 -15.91
C ARG A 105 21.97 24.38 -15.87
N ASN A 106 21.18 24.60 -16.93
CA ASN A 106 19.81 24.10 -16.99
C ASN A 106 19.77 22.56 -16.98
N LYS A 107 20.67 21.89 -17.73
CA LYS A 107 20.77 20.43 -17.69
C LYS A 107 21.12 19.90 -16.29
N ALA A 108 22.09 20.53 -15.60
CA ALA A 108 22.47 20.12 -14.26
C ALA A 108 21.34 20.34 -13.24
N PHE A 109 20.55 21.40 -13.43
CA PHE A 109 19.37 21.67 -12.61
C PHE A 109 18.29 20.63 -12.83
N ASP A 110 18.00 20.26 -14.08
CA ASP A 110 17.06 19.20 -14.42
C ASP A 110 17.50 17.85 -13.84
N ASP A 111 18.79 17.49 -13.98
CA ASP A 111 19.35 16.26 -13.39
C ASP A 111 19.20 16.23 -11.86
N LEU A 112 19.37 17.36 -11.17
CA LEU A 112 19.18 17.46 -9.71
C LEU A 112 17.70 17.37 -9.30
N ALA A 113 16.79 17.93 -10.10
CA ALA A 113 15.35 17.80 -9.88
C ALA A 113 14.91 16.33 -10.04
N ASP A 114 15.43 15.64 -11.06
CA ASP A 114 15.20 14.21 -11.27
C ASP A 114 15.74 13.37 -10.10
N MET A 115 16.92 13.71 -9.58
CA MET A 115 17.47 13.06 -8.38
C MET A 115 16.59 13.27 -7.15
N GLU A 116 16.00 14.45 -6.96
CA GLU A 116 15.12 14.75 -5.83
C GLU A 116 13.81 13.95 -5.91
N ILE A 117 13.22 13.85 -7.11
CA ILE A 117 12.05 13.01 -7.37
C ILE A 117 12.39 11.54 -7.10
N MET A 118 13.52 11.06 -7.63
CA MET A 118 13.93 9.67 -7.46
C MET A 118 14.19 9.32 -5.98
N LEU A 119 14.83 10.23 -5.27
CA LEU A 119 15.09 10.10 -3.85
C LEU A 119 13.77 10.00 -3.06
N LYS A 120 12.85 10.93 -3.32
CA LYS A 120 11.54 10.96 -2.67
C LYS A 120 10.78 9.66 -2.91
N GLU A 121 10.64 9.23 -4.16
CA GLU A 121 9.96 7.98 -4.51
C GLU A 121 10.60 6.75 -3.84
N THR A 122 11.93 6.69 -3.77
CA THR A 122 12.68 5.58 -3.14
C THR A 122 12.47 5.53 -1.64
N LEU A 123 12.58 6.67 -0.96
CA LEU A 123 12.42 6.74 0.49
C LEU A 123 10.99 6.49 0.90
N ASP A 124 10.05 7.09 0.16
CA ASP A 124 8.65 6.90 0.40
C ASP A 124 8.26 5.43 0.13
N ALA A 125 8.90 4.73 -0.80
CA ALA A 125 8.75 3.28 -1.00
C ALA A 125 9.32 2.47 0.18
N ALA A 126 10.48 2.87 0.68
CA ALA A 126 11.19 2.17 1.75
C ALA A 126 10.54 2.34 3.13
N ARG A 127 9.83 3.46 3.37
CA ARG A 127 9.14 3.74 4.64
C ARG A 127 7.90 2.88 4.87
N GLY A 128 7.30 2.30 3.83
CA GLY A 128 6.13 1.42 3.99
C GLY A 128 5.00 2.05 4.80
N GLU A 129 4.77 3.36 4.65
CA GLU A 129 3.95 4.24 5.53
C GLU A 129 2.55 3.72 5.88
N ALA A 130 2.02 2.76 5.12
CA ALA A 130 0.78 2.09 5.46
C ALA A 130 0.83 1.32 6.80
N SER A 131 1.98 0.94 7.35
CA SER A 131 1.99 0.20 8.62
C SER A 131 1.72 1.05 9.86
N HIS A 132 2.04 2.35 9.85
CA HIS A 132 1.92 3.24 11.02
C HIS A 132 0.72 4.19 11.00
N GLU A 133 0.05 4.32 9.86
CA GLU A 133 -1.14 5.16 9.76
C GLU A 133 -2.37 4.42 10.31
N GLU A 134 -3.09 5.07 11.23
CA GLU A 134 -4.34 4.53 11.78
C GLU A 134 -5.43 4.45 10.71
N ARG A 135 -6.19 3.36 10.73
CA ARG A 135 -7.41 3.24 9.91
C ARG A 135 -8.49 4.16 10.46
N GLN A 136 -9.09 4.95 9.58
CA GLN A 136 -10.21 5.82 9.89
C GLN A 136 -11.26 5.76 8.79
N LYS A 137 -12.51 6.13 9.12
CA LYS A 137 -13.59 6.22 8.15
C LYS A 137 -13.40 7.46 7.27
N VAL A 138 -13.03 7.23 6.02
CA VAL A 138 -12.73 8.28 5.03
C VAL A 138 -13.79 8.26 3.93
N ASP A 139 -14.21 9.43 3.48
CA ASP A 139 -14.99 9.56 2.25
C ASP A 139 -14.05 9.48 1.03
N VAL A 140 -14.01 8.31 0.40
CA VAL A 140 -13.14 8.03 -0.74
C VAL A 140 -13.53 8.87 -1.95
N ALA A 141 -14.82 9.19 -2.12
CA ALA A 141 -15.27 10.09 -3.19
C ALA A 141 -14.65 11.48 -3.03
N ALA A 142 -14.71 12.05 -1.83
CA ALA A 142 -14.09 13.35 -1.52
C ALA A 142 -12.57 13.32 -1.64
N LEU A 143 -11.93 12.21 -1.28
CA LEU A 143 -10.47 12.03 -1.43
C LEU A 143 -10.05 12.03 -2.90
N VAL A 144 -10.77 11.33 -3.76
CA VAL A 144 -10.52 11.29 -5.21
C VAL A 144 -10.80 12.65 -5.85
N ALA A 145 -11.92 13.29 -5.50
CA ALA A 145 -12.25 14.63 -5.98
C ALA A 145 -11.14 15.64 -5.64
N SER A 146 -10.67 15.64 -4.38
CA SER A 146 -9.55 16.49 -3.96
C SER A 146 -8.26 16.24 -4.75
N LEU A 147 -7.94 14.98 -5.10
CA LEU A 147 -6.77 14.67 -5.92
C LEU A 147 -6.91 15.24 -7.34
N ILE A 148 -8.12 15.22 -7.89
CA ILE A 148 -8.40 15.75 -9.23
C ILE A 148 -8.36 17.27 -9.23
N ASP A 149 -8.89 17.92 -8.19
CA ASP A 149 -8.79 19.37 -8.02
C ASP A 149 -7.32 19.82 -7.92
N ASP A 150 -6.49 19.14 -7.11
CA ASP A 150 -5.05 19.42 -6.99
C ASP A 150 -4.32 19.33 -8.35
N LEU A 151 -4.74 18.41 -9.23
CA LEU A 151 -4.18 18.23 -10.56
C LEU A 151 -4.70 19.26 -11.57
N ALA A 152 -5.97 19.62 -11.48
CA ALA A 152 -6.56 20.67 -12.30
C ALA A 152 -5.88 22.04 -12.03
N ASP A 153 -5.58 22.34 -10.77
CA ASP A 153 -4.81 23.53 -10.37
C ASP A 153 -3.38 23.52 -10.95
N ALA A 154 -2.80 22.34 -11.18
CA ALA A 154 -1.51 22.17 -11.84
C ALA A 154 -1.60 22.22 -13.39
N GLY A 155 -2.80 22.37 -13.95
CA GLY A 155 -3.06 22.39 -15.39
C GLY A 155 -3.17 21.02 -16.05
N GLU A 156 -3.27 19.95 -15.25
CA GLU A 156 -3.41 18.57 -15.73
C GLU A 156 -4.88 18.19 -15.94
N THR A 157 -5.16 17.24 -16.84
CA THR A 157 -6.52 16.83 -17.18
C THR A 157 -6.90 15.53 -16.47
N ALA A 158 -7.83 15.60 -15.50
CA ALA A 158 -8.40 14.42 -14.86
C ALA A 158 -9.91 14.58 -14.63
N SER A 159 -10.64 13.46 -14.63
CA SER A 159 -12.10 13.44 -14.40
C SER A 159 -12.49 12.35 -13.40
N TYR A 160 -13.62 12.58 -12.71
CA TYR A 160 -14.20 11.67 -11.74
C TYR A 160 -15.62 11.28 -12.15
N GLU A 161 -15.91 10.00 -12.15
CA GLU A 161 -17.27 9.47 -12.22
C GLU A 161 -17.51 8.50 -11.06
N GLY A 162 -18.62 8.67 -10.35
CA GLY A 162 -18.92 7.86 -9.18
C GLY A 162 -19.96 8.50 -8.27
N PRO A 163 -20.19 7.92 -7.09
CA PRO A 163 -21.09 8.51 -6.10
C PRO A 163 -20.50 9.78 -5.50
N ASP A 164 -21.36 10.70 -5.07
CA ASP A 164 -20.94 11.93 -4.33
C ASP A 164 -20.28 11.60 -2.99
N ARG A 165 -20.61 10.45 -2.42
CA ARG A 165 -20.14 10.02 -1.10
C ARG A 165 -20.00 8.51 -1.04
N LEU A 166 -18.80 8.05 -0.66
CA LEU A 166 -18.53 6.64 -0.41
C LEU A 166 -17.52 6.51 0.74
N THR A 167 -18.00 6.04 1.89
CA THR A 167 -17.14 5.87 3.06
C THR A 167 -16.48 4.49 3.11
N LEU A 168 -15.18 4.45 3.38
CA LEU A 168 -14.38 3.25 3.59
C LEU A 168 -13.46 3.45 4.81
N ALA A 169 -13.26 2.40 5.60
CA ALA A 169 -12.22 2.41 6.63
C ALA A 169 -10.86 2.15 5.97
N CYS A 170 -10.01 3.16 5.92
CA CYS A 170 -8.71 3.08 5.27
C CYS A 170 -7.69 4.00 5.96
N ARG A 171 -6.45 3.97 5.47
CA ARG A 171 -5.36 4.85 5.87
C ARG A 171 -5.27 5.98 4.85
N PRO A 172 -5.87 7.16 5.10
CA PRO A 172 -6.11 8.18 4.07
C PRO A 172 -4.86 8.69 3.35
N VAL A 173 -3.75 8.91 4.05
CA VAL A 173 -2.49 9.40 3.47
C VAL A 173 -1.91 8.35 2.54
N ALA A 174 -1.84 7.09 2.99
CA ALA A 174 -1.39 5.98 2.16
C ALA A 174 -2.29 5.79 0.94
N LEU A 175 -3.62 5.78 1.11
CA LEU A 175 -4.56 5.60 0.00
C LEU A 175 -4.49 6.77 -1.00
N ARG A 176 -4.45 8.02 -0.51
CA ARG A 176 -4.26 9.22 -1.36
C ARG A 176 -3.02 9.07 -2.23
N ARG A 177 -1.91 8.61 -1.65
CA ARG A 177 -0.66 8.41 -2.37
C ARG A 177 -0.75 7.31 -3.42
N ALA A 178 -1.34 6.17 -3.07
CA ALA A 178 -1.55 5.07 -4.02
C ALA A 178 -2.36 5.52 -5.25
N LEU A 179 -3.45 6.25 -5.02
CA LEU A 179 -4.32 6.77 -6.07
C LEU A 179 -3.64 7.91 -6.86
N GLY A 180 -2.98 8.84 -6.19
CA GLY A 180 -2.21 9.91 -6.84
C GLY A 180 -1.15 9.36 -7.79
N ASN A 181 -0.43 8.31 -7.40
CA ASN A 181 0.53 7.63 -8.27
C ASN A 181 -0.12 7.02 -9.53
N LEU A 182 -1.30 6.41 -9.40
CA LEU A 182 -2.02 5.84 -10.54
C LEU A 182 -2.52 6.94 -11.49
N ILE A 183 -3.09 8.01 -10.95
CA ILE A 183 -3.63 9.13 -11.72
C ILE A 183 -2.49 9.87 -12.45
N GLN A 184 -1.37 10.13 -11.77
CA GLN A 184 -0.20 10.75 -12.40
C GLN A 184 0.41 9.86 -13.50
N ASN A 185 0.42 8.53 -13.32
CA ASN A 185 0.82 7.62 -14.39
C ASN A 185 -0.14 7.70 -15.58
N ALA A 186 -1.45 7.69 -15.33
CA ALA A 186 -2.46 7.79 -16.39
C ALA A 186 -2.29 9.07 -17.22
N ILE A 187 -2.11 10.22 -16.55
CA ILE A 187 -1.82 11.51 -17.21
C ILE A 187 -0.51 11.45 -18.00
N ARG A 188 0.56 10.95 -17.38
CA ARG A 188 1.89 10.89 -18.01
C ARG A 188 1.91 10.07 -19.29
N TYR A 189 1.17 8.96 -19.33
CA TYR A 189 1.20 8.02 -20.45
C TYR A 189 0.04 8.19 -21.44
N GLY A 190 -1.06 8.82 -21.04
CA GLY A 190 -2.28 8.96 -21.86
C GLY A 190 -2.89 10.35 -21.87
N ASP A 191 -2.12 11.38 -21.51
CA ASP A 191 -2.46 12.83 -21.48
C ASP A 191 -3.59 13.23 -20.53
N SER A 192 -4.40 12.28 -20.08
CA SER A 192 -5.51 12.51 -19.16
C SER A 192 -5.82 11.24 -18.36
N ALA A 193 -6.46 11.43 -17.20
CA ALA A 193 -6.94 10.35 -16.36
C ALA A 193 -8.47 10.39 -16.20
N GLU A 194 -9.10 9.22 -16.27
CA GLU A 194 -10.51 9.03 -15.94
C GLU A 194 -10.61 8.10 -14.73
N VAL A 195 -11.18 8.60 -13.63
CA VAL A 195 -11.29 7.85 -12.38
C VAL A 195 -12.74 7.48 -12.12
N ASN A 196 -13.03 6.18 -12.15
CA ASN A 196 -14.37 5.64 -11.89
C ASN A 196 -14.41 4.93 -10.54
N LEU A 197 -15.25 5.44 -9.62
CA LEU A 197 -15.47 4.86 -8.30
C LEU A 197 -16.81 4.13 -8.24
N ALA A 198 -16.78 2.84 -7.91
CA ALA A 198 -17.98 2.02 -7.77
C ALA A 198 -17.97 1.20 -6.48
N LYS A 199 -19.16 0.94 -5.92
CA LYS A 199 -19.34 -0.13 -4.94
C LYS A 199 -19.38 -1.48 -5.65
N SER A 200 -18.74 -2.48 -5.05
CA SER A 200 -18.81 -3.87 -5.47
C SER A 200 -19.39 -4.74 -4.35
N ALA A 201 -19.76 -5.98 -4.66
CA ALA A 201 -20.34 -6.89 -3.67
C ALA A 201 -19.38 -7.19 -2.49
N SER A 202 -18.07 -7.11 -2.73
CA SER A 202 -17.03 -7.38 -1.75
C SER A 202 -16.36 -6.12 -1.19
N GLY A 203 -16.76 -4.92 -1.62
CA GLY A 203 -16.01 -3.72 -1.29
C GLY A 203 -16.21 -2.55 -2.25
N VAL A 204 -15.08 -1.97 -2.65
CA VAL A 204 -15.00 -0.79 -3.50
C VAL A 204 -14.04 -1.09 -4.64
N THR A 205 -14.42 -0.65 -5.83
CA THR A 205 -13.59 -0.71 -7.03
C THR A 205 -13.30 0.70 -7.50
N ILE A 206 -12.03 0.99 -7.76
CA ILE A 206 -11.56 2.28 -8.29
C ILE A 206 -10.79 1.99 -9.57
N ASP A 207 -11.35 2.37 -10.71
CA ASP A 207 -10.71 2.21 -12.01
C ASP A 207 -10.07 3.54 -12.38
N VAL A 208 -8.74 3.55 -12.57
CA VAL A 208 -8.01 4.71 -13.12
C VAL A 208 -7.62 4.37 -14.55
N ALA A 209 -8.22 5.05 -15.52
CA ALA A 209 -8.11 4.76 -16.93
C ALA A 209 -7.36 5.87 -17.69
N ASP A 210 -6.56 5.49 -18.68
CA ASP A 210 -5.83 6.41 -19.57
C ASP A 210 -6.10 6.07 -21.05
N ARG A 211 -5.56 6.89 -21.97
CA ARG A 211 -5.57 6.66 -23.43
C ARG A 211 -4.17 6.47 -24.00
N GLY A 212 -3.25 5.99 -23.17
CA GLY A 212 -1.86 5.74 -23.54
C GLY A 212 -1.67 4.48 -24.38
N PRO A 213 -0.41 4.06 -24.59
CA PRO A 213 -0.09 2.89 -25.42
C PRO A 213 -0.53 1.54 -24.81
N GLY A 214 -0.99 1.54 -23.54
CA GLY A 214 -1.31 0.32 -22.81
C GLY A 214 -0.06 -0.50 -22.44
N ILE A 215 -0.28 -1.69 -21.88
CA ILE A 215 0.78 -2.62 -21.47
C ILE A 215 0.42 -4.03 -21.94
N PRO A 216 1.32 -4.74 -22.65
CA PRO A 216 1.12 -6.13 -23.04
C PRO A 216 0.78 -7.02 -21.84
N ALA A 217 -0.19 -7.92 -22.00
CA ALA A 217 -0.71 -8.73 -20.89
C ALA A 217 0.36 -9.55 -20.15
N ASP A 218 1.39 -10.02 -20.86
CA ASP A 218 2.53 -10.77 -20.32
C ASP A 218 3.48 -9.91 -19.47
N GLN A 219 3.43 -8.59 -19.61
CA GLN A 219 4.30 -7.66 -18.88
C GLN A 219 3.63 -7.01 -17.66
N ARG A 220 2.29 -7.06 -17.57
CA ARG A 220 1.51 -6.35 -16.53
C ARG A 220 1.92 -6.70 -15.11
N GLU A 221 2.04 -8.00 -14.82
CA GLU A 221 2.43 -8.44 -13.48
C GLU A 221 3.87 -8.03 -13.13
N ALA A 222 4.76 -7.99 -14.12
CA ALA A 222 6.14 -7.58 -13.93
C ALA A 222 6.26 -6.07 -13.64
N MET A 223 5.33 -5.23 -14.14
CA MET A 223 5.32 -3.78 -13.89
C MET A 223 5.12 -3.41 -12.41
N PHE A 224 4.62 -4.33 -11.59
CA PHE A 224 4.54 -4.15 -10.14
C PHE A 224 5.83 -4.47 -9.40
N ARG A 225 6.87 -4.97 -10.07
CA ARG A 225 8.18 -5.20 -9.45
C ARG A 225 8.92 -3.85 -9.33
N PRO A 226 9.67 -3.62 -8.23
CA PRO A 226 10.45 -2.40 -8.08
C PRO A 226 11.42 -2.17 -9.25
N PHE A 227 11.55 -0.90 -9.67
CA PHE A 227 12.44 -0.44 -10.74
C PHE A 227 12.11 -0.96 -12.15
N MET A 228 10.97 -1.63 -12.34
CA MET A 228 10.54 -2.06 -13.67
C MET A 228 9.92 -0.88 -14.45
N ARG A 229 10.28 -0.79 -15.73
CA ARG A 229 9.75 0.19 -16.69
C ARG A 229 9.37 -0.53 -17.98
N GLY A 230 8.31 -0.06 -18.65
CA GLY A 230 7.82 -0.65 -19.92
C GLY A 230 8.72 -0.35 -21.13
N GLU A 231 9.58 0.67 -21.05
CA GLU A 231 10.52 1.02 -22.11
C GLU A 231 11.99 0.78 -21.70
N PRO A 232 12.82 0.18 -22.57
CA PRO A 232 14.27 0.06 -22.36
C PRO A 232 15.04 1.36 -22.62
N SER A 233 14.39 2.40 -23.15
CA SER A 233 15.04 3.67 -23.51
C SER A 233 15.08 4.64 -22.32
N ARG A 234 16.27 5.19 -22.03
CA ARG A 234 16.48 6.35 -21.14
C ARG A 234 15.98 7.65 -21.78
N ASN A 235 14.74 7.67 -22.30
CA ASN A 235 14.17 8.92 -22.77
C ASN A 235 13.74 9.75 -21.55
N ARG A 236 14.37 10.91 -21.39
CA ARG A 236 14.19 11.85 -20.26
C ARG A 236 12.73 12.34 -20.11
N ALA A 237 11.94 12.28 -21.19
CA ALA A 237 10.56 12.78 -21.21
C ALA A 237 9.55 11.92 -20.43
N THR A 238 9.78 10.62 -20.22
CA THR A 238 8.85 9.71 -19.50
C THR A 238 9.29 9.45 -18.05
N GLY A 239 10.11 10.35 -17.48
CA GLY A 239 10.88 10.22 -16.24
C GLY A 239 10.09 9.71 -15.03
N GLY A 240 10.39 8.48 -14.59
CA GLY A 240 9.88 7.90 -13.34
C GLY A 240 10.79 6.76 -12.88
N THR A 241 10.89 6.53 -11.57
CA THR A 241 11.84 5.54 -11.01
C THR A 241 11.47 4.07 -11.23
N GLY A 242 10.25 3.81 -11.70
CA GLY A 242 9.69 2.45 -11.73
C GLY A 242 9.28 1.93 -10.34
N LEU A 243 9.19 2.82 -9.34
CA LEU A 243 8.72 2.44 -8.00
C LEU A 243 7.21 2.65 -7.81
N GLY A 244 6.60 3.60 -8.53
CA GLY A 244 5.22 4.03 -8.30
C GLY A 244 4.21 2.88 -8.22
N LEU A 245 4.20 1.98 -9.21
CA LEU A 245 3.28 0.82 -9.24
C LEU A 245 3.58 -0.20 -8.13
N SER A 246 4.86 -0.45 -7.82
CA SER A 246 5.24 -1.38 -6.75
C SER A 246 4.80 -0.86 -5.37
N VAL A 247 4.94 0.44 -5.13
CA VAL A 247 4.48 1.14 -3.93
C VAL A 247 2.95 1.10 -3.84
N THR A 248 2.27 1.46 -4.93
CA THR A 248 0.80 1.44 -5.00
C THR A 248 0.29 0.05 -4.63
N ARG A 249 0.85 -1.02 -5.22
CA ARG A 249 0.42 -2.39 -4.90
C ARG A 249 0.69 -2.77 -3.45
N SER A 250 1.84 -2.39 -2.90
CA SER A 250 2.16 -2.61 -1.49
C SER A 250 1.13 -1.93 -0.56
N ILE A 251 0.80 -0.67 -0.81
CA ILE A 251 -0.20 0.09 -0.04
C ILE A 251 -1.57 -0.59 -0.14
N LEU A 252 -2.01 -0.97 -1.33
CA LEU A 252 -3.33 -1.57 -1.53
C LEU A 252 -3.43 -2.95 -0.86
N ARG A 253 -2.36 -3.75 -0.90
CA ARG A 253 -2.27 -5.01 -0.17
C ARG A 253 -2.27 -4.83 1.34
N ALA A 254 -1.64 -3.78 1.86
CA ALA A 254 -1.73 -3.42 3.28
C ALA A 254 -3.16 -3.01 3.71
N HIS A 255 -4.03 -2.65 2.75
CA HIS A 255 -5.45 -2.43 2.97
C HIS A 255 -6.29 -3.72 2.85
N GLY A 256 -5.69 -4.85 2.47
CA GLY A 256 -6.39 -6.11 2.19
C GLY A 256 -6.94 -6.19 0.76
N GLY A 257 -6.54 -5.28 -0.11
CA GLY A 257 -6.93 -5.22 -1.53
C GLY A 257 -5.80 -5.60 -2.48
N ASP A 258 -5.99 -5.32 -3.77
CA ASP A 258 -4.93 -5.39 -4.79
C ASP A 258 -5.20 -4.40 -5.94
N VAL A 259 -4.25 -4.28 -6.86
CA VAL A 259 -4.41 -3.58 -8.14
C VAL A 259 -4.08 -4.50 -9.31
N GLU A 260 -4.89 -4.42 -10.35
CA GLU A 260 -4.69 -5.13 -11.62
C GLU A 260 -4.61 -4.13 -12.77
N LEU A 261 -3.86 -4.47 -13.81
CA LEU A 261 -3.80 -3.71 -15.05
C LEU A 261 -4.64 -4.43 -16.10
N LEU A 262 -5.58 -3.73 -16.71
CA LEU A 262 -6.54 -4.27 -17.67
C LEU A 262 -6.49 -3.47 -18.97
N ASP A 263 -6.91 -4.10 -20.06
CA ASP A 263 -7.11 -3.40 -21.33
C ASP A 263 -8.30 -2.45 -21.23
N ARG A 264 -8.17 -1.30 -21.88
CA ARG A 264 -9.26 -0.36 -22.05
C ARG A 264 -9.90 -0.52 -23.43
N ASP A 265 -11.22 -0.58 -23.47
CA ASP A 265 -11.95 -0.56 -24.74
C ASP A 265 -11.66 0.74 -25.51
N GLY A 266 -11.26 0.59 -26.78
CA GLY A 266 -10.82 1.70 -27.62
C GLY A 266 -9.37 2.14 -27.40
N GLY A 267 -8.57 1.38 -26.64
CA GLY A 267 -7.16 1.65 -26.39
C GLY A 267 -6.90 2.37 -25.06
N GLY A 268 -5.69 2.16 -24.51
CA GLY A 268 -5.28 2.61 -23.18
C GLY A 268 -5.16 1.49 -22.16
N LEU A 269 -4.94 1.88 -20.90
CA LEU A 269 -4.86 0.98 -19.76
C LEU A 269 -5.94 1.34 -18.72
N ILE A 270 -6.40 0.34 -17.97
CA ILE A 270 -7.18 0.54 -16.74
C ILE A 270 -6.39 -0.06 -15.57
N ALA A 271 -5.99 0.77 -14.62
CA ALA A 271 -5.51 0.30 -13.31
C ALA A 271 -6.72 0.14 -12.38
N ARG A 272 -7.16 -1.11 -12.20
CA ARG A 272 -8.30 -1.47 -11.35
C ARG A 272 -7.84 -1.76 -9.93
N VAL A 273 -8.20 -0.89 -9.00
CA VAL A 273 -8.00 -1.08 -7.57
C VAL A 273 -9.22 -1.76 -6.96
N SER A 274 -9.00 -2.81 -6.18
CA SER A 274 -10.05 -3.50 -5.42
C SER A 274 -9.74 -3.41 -3.93
N LEU A 275 -10.63 -2.83 -3.14
CA LEU A 275 -10.51 -2.72 -1.69
C LEU A 275 -11.70 -3.41 -1.02
N PRO A 276 -11.50 -4.26 0.01
CA PRO A 276 -12.60 -4.95 0.67
C PRO A 276 -13.44 -3.98 1.52
N HIS A 277 -14.75 -4.26 1.64
CA HIS A 277 -15.52 -3.69 2.74
C HIS A 277 -14.99 -4.28 4.05
N GLU A 278 -14.77 -3.43 5.04
CA GLU A 278 -14.35 -3.90 6.35
C GLU A 278 -15.43 -4.85 6.89
N VAL A 279 -15.01 -6.07 7.24
CA VAL A 279 -15.83 -6.98 8.05
C VAL A 279 -15.76 -6.42 9.46
N GLU A 280 -16.88 -5.91 9.99
CA GLU A 280 -17.01 -5.58 11.41
C GLU A 280 -16.47 -6.76 12.23
N THR A 281 -15.36 -6.55 12.94
CA THR A 281 -14.79 -7.53 13.87
C THR A 281 -15.13 -7.14 15.29
#